data_AF-A0AAE7MMT0-F1
#
_entry.id   AF-A0AAE7MMT0-F1
#
_cell.length_a   1.000
_cell.length_b   1.000
_cell.length_c   1.000
_cell.angle_alpha   90.00
_cell.angle_beta   90.00
_cell.angle_gamma   90.00
#
_symmetry.space_group_name_H-M   'P 1'
#
loop_
_entity.id
_entity.type
_entity.pdbx_description
1 polymer ?
#
loop_
_entity_poly.entity_id
_entity_poly.type
_entity_poly.pdbx_seq_one_letter_code
_entity_poly.pdbx_strand_id
1 'polypeptide(L)'
;MAKYPFELKLKIVKEYLSGVGGYRYLANKYGISSKSQVSNWVNVYREYGEEGLLRKHQNQKYSVQFKLNTLELYQTSEMSYREVAITLEMNNPALIANWMRNFREAGIEGLSKEKGRPLTLTRKKENKKENTTTEERDRIKALEKQVRSLQIENAFLKELRKLRKQEAQQRRKNQSHESSPASEDPFKLVELLETLKFPKATYMYWQKRFDRPNPDQEIEEKMLEIRKDHKDYGCLRLKKELENQGIHVNKKKIQRLIKKLGIEVKSYTRKSRRYNSYRGKVGTVAKNRIHRRFYTNICHQKITTDTTEFKYYEVDTTGVVRQKKLYLDPFMDFYNSEILSYRISEKPNALAIMEGLEEAIQMTNDCPFRRTFHSDQGWAYQMNAYKNKLKQHKIFQSMSRKGNCLDNSPMENFFGLLKQEIFHGEVYRSLDELKTKIDQYIYYYNHKRIKKKLNWRSPVQFRETVKTAV
;
A
#
# COMPACT_ATOMS: atom_id res chain seq x y z
N MET A 1 -3.43 63.03 -6.91
CA MET A 1 -3.73 62.54 -8.28
C MET A 1 -3.70 61.02 -8.30
N ALA A 2 -4.59 60.36 -9.07
CA ALA A 2 -4.60 58.89 -9.15
C ALA A 2 -3.44 58.39 -10.02
N LYS A 3 -2.75 57.32 -9.60
CA LYS A 3 -1.59 56.76 -10.32
C LYS A 3 -1.93 56.24 -11.72
N TYR A 4 -3.18 55.85 -11.96
CA TYR A 4 -3.69 55.39 -13.26
C TYR A 4 -5.10 55.97 -13.49
N PRO A 5 -5.32 56.75 -14.58
CA PRO A 5 -6.62 57.33 -14.89
C PRO A 5 -7.64 56.26 -15.34
N PHE A 6 -8.93 56.58 -15.24
CA PHE A 6 -10.03 55.67 -15.58
C PHE A 6 -9.94 55.16 -17.03
N GLU A 7 -9.69 56.08 -17.96
CA GLU A 7 -9.56 55.77 -19.39
C GLU A 7 -8.46 54.74 -19.67
N LEU A 8 -7.33 54.84 -18.97
CA LEU A 8 -6.23 53.88 -19.07
C LEU A 8 -6.64 52.50 -18.55
N LYS A 9 -7.35 52.43 -17.43
CA LYS A 9 -7.84 51.15 -16.90
C LYS A 9 -8.84 50.50 -17.84
N LEU A 10 -9.79 51.28 -18.37
CA LEU A 10 -10.82 50.79 -19.27
C LEU A 10 -10.21 50.27 -20.58
N LYS A 11 -9.22 50.98 -21.14
CA LYS A 11 -8.48 50.56 -22.33
C LYS A 11 -7.77 49.22 -22.12
N ILE A 12 -7.10 49.05 -20.99
CA ILE A 12 -6.35 47.81 -20.67
C ILE A 12 -7.30 46.62 -20.49
N VAL A 13 -8.46 46.83 -19.85
CA VAL A 13 -9.45 45.78 -19.68
C VAL A 13 -10.09 45.40 -21.03
N LYS A 14 -10.43 46.37 -21.89
CA LYS A 14 -10.97 46.11 -23.23
C LYS A 14 -9.96 45.34 -24.11
N GLU A 15 -8.67 45.69 -24.08
CA GLU A 15 -7.61 44.95 -24.79
C GLU A 15 -7.39 43.53 -24.26
N TYR A 16 -7.60 43.31 -22.96
CA TYR A 16 -7.58 41.96 -22.40
C TYR A 16 -8.77 41.12 -22.90
N LEU A 17 -9.97 41.69 -22.92
CA LEU A 17 -11.19 41.00 -23.35
C LEU A 17 -11.21 40.73 -24.86
N SER A 18 -10.57 41.57 -25.68
CA SER A 18 -10.40 41.35 -27.12
C SER A 18 -9.24 40.40 -27.48
N GLY A 19 -8.53 39.86 -26.48
CA GLY A 19 -7.52 38.82 -26.68
C GLY A 19 -6.14 39.32 -27.13
N VAL A 20 -5.85 40.61 -27.03
CA VAL A 20 -4.57 41.22 -27.49
C VAL A 20 -3.37 40.72 -26.68
N GLY A 21 -3.56 40.25 -25.44
CA GLY A 21 -2.52 39.57 -24.66
C GLY A 21 -2.88 39.31 -23.20
N GLY A 22 -2.08 38.48 -22.52
CA GLY A 22 -2.30 38.12 -21.12
C GLY A 22 -1.89 39.21 -20.10
N TYR A 23 -2.28 39.04 -18.83
CA TYR A 23 -2.07 40.05 -17.76
C TYR A 23 -0.65 40.59 -17.62
N ARG A 24 0.37 39.73 -17.81
CA ARG A 24 1.79 40.12 -17.71
C ARG A 24 2.25 40.95 -18.92
N TYR A 25 1.73 40.62 -20.11
CA TYR A 25 2.02 41.37 -21.34
C TYR A 25 1.43 42.78 -21.27
N LEU A 26 0.15 42.89 -20.89
CA LEU A 26 -0.53 44.18 -20.75
C LEU A 26 0.08 45.05 -19.64
N ALA A 27 0.52 44.44 -18.54
CA ALA A 27 1.21 45.18 -17.48
C ALA A 27 2.52 45.80 -17.98
N ASN A 28 3.32 45.07 -18.76
CA ASN A 28 4.56 45.59 -19.34
C ASN A 28 4.29 46.65 -20.42
N LYS A 29 3.31 46.42 -21.31
CA LYS A 29 2.94 47.34 -22.40
C LYS A 29 2.53 48.73 -21.89
N TYR A 30 1.84 48.79 -20.75
CA TYR A 30 1.33 50.04 -20.15
C TYR A 30 2.12 50.51 -18.92
N GLY A 31 3.30 49.95 -18.64
CA GLY A 31 4.15 50.38 -17.52
C GLY A 31 3.53 50.16 -16.13
N ILE A 32 2.70 49.14 -15.97
CA ILE A 32 2.06 48.81 -14.70
C ILE A 32 2.97 47.90 -13.89
N SER A 33 3.36 48.38 -12.71
CA SER A 33 4.27 47.70 -11.78
C SER A 33 3.93 46.25 -11.39
N SER A 34 2.68 45.80 -11.54
CA SER A 34 2.28 44.43 -11.19
C SER A 34 1.18 43.89 -12.09
N LYS A 35 1.36 42.67 -12.61
CA LYS A 35 0.33 41.91 -13.35
C LYS A 35 -0.94 41.68 -12.54
N SER A 36 -0.83 41.63 -11.22
CA SER A 36 -1.98 41.44 -10.32
C SER A 36 -2.90 42.66 -10.32
N GLN A 37 -2.37 43.86 -10.59
CA GLN A 37 -3.20 45.08 -10.73
C GLN A 37 -4.09 44.99 -11.97
N VAL A 38 -3.54 44.54 -13.09
CA VAL A 38 -4.30 44.32 -14.34
C VAL A 38 -5.35 43.23 -14.14
N SER A 39 -4.99 42.11 -13.50
CA SER A 39 -5.94 41.04 -13.18
C SER A 39 -7.08 41.51 -12.28
N ASN A 40 -6.80 42.37 -11.29
CA ASN A 40 -7.82 42.91 -10.42
C ASN A 40 -8.78 43.85 -11.18
N TRP A 41 -8.30 44.70 -12.08
CA TRP A 41 -9.17 45.58 -12.87
C TRP A 41 -10.08 44.78 -13.82
N VAL A 42 -9.56 43.72 -14.44
CA VAL A 42 -10.37 42.83 -15.29
C VAL A 42 -11.46 42.12 -14.47
N ASN A 43 -11.13 41.61 -13.29
CA ASN A 43 -12.10 40.92 -12.44
C ASN A 43 -13.19 41.88 -11.96
N VAL A 44 -12.80 43.07 -11.48
CA VAL A 44 -13.75 44.09 -11.04
C VAL A 44 -14.64 44.58 -12.19
N TYR A 45 -14.10 44.70 -13.41
CA TYR A 45 -14.91 45.04 -14.59
C TYR A 45 -15.88 43.93 -15.01
N ARG A 46 -15.49 42.65 -14.89
CA ARG A 46 -16.39 41.52 -15.16
C ARG A 46 -17.54 41.45 -14.17
N GLU A 47 -17.29 41.82 -12.92
CA GLU A 47 -18.28 41.77 -11.85
C GLU A 47 -19.20 43.01 -11.79
N TYR A 48 -18.68 44.20 -12.09
CA TYR A 48 -19.38 45.47 -11.87
C TYR A 48 -19.40 46.42 -13.08
N GLY A 49 -18.96 45.95 -14.26
CA GLY A 49 -18.93 46.75 -15.49
C GLY A 49 -18.02 47.97 -15.41
N GLU A 50 -18.35 49.01 -16.19
CA GLU A 50 -17.57 50.26 -16.23
C GLU A 50 -17.56 51.00 -14.89
N GLU A 51 -18.63 50.88 -14.09
CA GLU A 51 -18.74 51.51 -12.76
C GLU A 51 -17.71 50.98 -11.75
N GLY A 52 -17.34 49.70 -11.85
CA GLY A 52 -16.32 49.09 -10.99
C GLY A 52 -14.92 49.69 -11.15
N LEU A 53 -14.63 50.32 -12.30
CA LEU A 53 -13.34 50.95 -12.57
C LEU A 53 -13.28 52.42 -12.11
N LEU A 54 -14.45 53.03 -11.80
CA LEU A 54 -14.56 54.39 -11.29
C LEU A 54 -14.11 54.46 -9.82
N ARG A 55 -13.46 55.56 -9.46
CA ARG A 55 -13.04 55.80 -8.07
C ARG A 55 -14.19 56.49 -7.33
N LYS A 56 -14.86 55.80 -6.40
CA LYS A 56 -15.76 56.50 -5.45
C LYS A 56 -14.94 57.38 -4.51
N HIS A 57 -15.32 58.65 -4.40
CA HIS A 57 -14.60 59.68 -3.65
C HIS A 57 -15.11 59.88 -2.20
N GLN A 58 -15.88 58.96 -1.64
CA GLN A 58 -16.41 59.10 -0.28
C GLN A 58 -16.04 57.92 0.62
N ASN A 59 -15.38 58.23 1.74
CA ASN A 59 -15.15 57.28 2.83
C ASN A 59 -16.49 56.98 3.50
N GLN A 60 -17.13 55.88 3.10
CA GLN A 60 -18.37 55.42 3.72
C GLN A 60 -18.07 54.98 5.16
N LYS A 61 -18.63 55.69 6.15
CA LYS A 61 -18.50 55.33 7.57
C LYS A 61 -19.54 54.26 7.89
N TYR A 62 -19.09 53.11 8.40
CA TYR A 62 -19.96 52.01 8.82
C TYR A 62 -20.18 52.05 10.34
N SER A 63 -21.45 51.96 10.76
CA SER A 63 -21.81 51.89 12.18
C SER A 63 -21.32 50.61 12.84
N VAL A 64 -21.17 50.60 14.18
CA VAL A 64 -20.74 49.41 14.92
C VAL A 64 -21.74 48.27 14.74
N GLN A 65 -23.05 48.58 14.72
CA GLN A 65 -24.10 47.60 14.47
C GLN A 65 -23.99 46.96 13.08
N PHE A 66 -23.71 47.77 12.05
CA PHE A 66 -23.51 47.25 10.69
C PHE A 66 -22.31 46.29 10.63
N LYS A 67 -21.21 46.63 11.32
CA LYS A 67 -20.03 45.75 11.41
C LYS A 67 -20.34 44.44 12.11
N LEU A 68 -21.11 44.47 13.20
CA LEU A 68 -21.52 43.26 13.93
C LEU A 68 -22.40 42.35 13.05
N ASN A 69 -23.43 42.91 12.42
CA ASN A 69 -24.31 42.15 11.52
C ASN A 69 -23.53 41.54 10.34
N THR A 70 -22.53 42.25 9.82
CA THR A 70 -21.64 41.74 8.75
C THR A 70 -20.81 40.53 9.23
N LEU A 71 -20.29 40.57 10.46
CA LEU A 71 -19.50 39.48 11.02
C LEU A 71 -20.37 38.29 11.42
N GLU A 72 -21.57 38.53 11.92
CA GLU A 72 -22.56 37.49 12.20
C GLU A 72 -22.94 36.77 10.91
N LEU A 73 -23.30 37.51 9.85
CA LEU A 73 -23.60 36.95 8.54
C LEU A 73 -22.45 36.06 8.02
N TYR A 74 -21.20 36.49 8.17
CA TYR A 74 -20.04 35.68 7.79
C TYR A 74 -19.87 34.42 8.65
N GLN A 75 -20.21 34.46 9.94
CA GLN A 75 -20.09 33.31 10.84
C GLN A 75 -21.23 32.30 10.69
N THR A 76 -22.42 32.78 10.34
CA THR A 76 -23.62 31.94 10.17
C THR A 76 -23.77 31.41 8.74
N SER A 77 -23.06 31.97 7.76
CA SER A 77 -23.05 31.50 6.38
C SER A 77 -21.69 30.89 6.00
N GLU A 78 -21.68 29.94 5.07
CA GLU A 78 -20.43 29.39 4.50
C GLU A 78 -19.81 30.31 3.43
N MET A 79 -20.12 31.61 3.46
CA MET A 79 -19.72 32.58 2.44
C MET A 79 -18.29 33.09 2.69
N SER A 80 -17.53 33.28 1.61
CA SER A 80 -16.23 33.96 1.67
C SER A 80 -16.39 35.45 1.95
N TYR A 81 -15.33 36.11 2.44
CA TYR A 81 -15.34 37.57 2.67
C TYR A 81 -15.71 38.38 1.43
N ARG A 82 -15.48 37.84 0.22
CA ARG A 82 -15.86 38.50 -1.03
C ARG A 82 -17.35 38.39 -1.29
N GLU A 83 -17.92 37.21 -1.09
CA GLU A 83 -19.36 36.97 -1.26
C GLU A 83 -20.18 37.77 -0.24
N VAL A 84 -19.74 37.82 1.02
CA VAL A 84 -20.38 38.67 2.05
C VAL A 84 -20.32 40.15 1.65
N ALA A 85 -19.18 40.60 1.10
CA ALA A 85 -19.04 41.97 0.64
C ALA A 85 -19.97 42.28 -0.55
N ILE A 86 -20.12 41.35 -1.51
CA ILE A 86 -21.06 41.48 -2.64
C ILE A 86 -22.51 41.59 -2.13
N THR A 87 -22.89 40.74 -1.18
CA THR A 87 -24.25 40.69 -0.62
C THR A 87 -24.63 41.99 0.10
N LEU A 88 -23.65 42.68 0.68
CA LEU A 88 -23.83 43.93 1.40
C LEU A 88 -23.43 45.16 0.57
N GLU A 89 -23.25 45.00 -0.75
CA GLU A 89 -22.83 46.04 -1.70
C GLU A 89 -21.55 46.79 -1.26
N MET A 90 -20.66 46.08 -0.57
CA MET A 90 -19.37 46.56 -0.12
C MET A 90 -18.27 46.24 -1.15
N ASN A 91 -17.58 47.26 -1.62
CA ASN A 91 -16.54 47.10 -2.64
C ASN A 91 -15.15 46.72 -2.06
N ASN A 92 -15.04 46.53 -0.74
CA ASN A 92 -13.76 46.22 -0.08
C ASN A 92 -13.88 45.02 0.90
N PRO A 93 -13.68 43.79 0.39
CA PRO A 93 -13.69 42.58 1.20
C PRO A 93 -12.65 42.56 2.33
N ALA A 94 -11.53 43.29 2.17
CA ALA A 94 -10.47 43.33 3.17
C ALA A 94 -10.86 44.08 4.45
N LEU A 95 -11.87 44.98 4.40
CA LEU A 95 -12.40 45.64 5.59
C LEU A 95 -13.08 44.65 6.53
N ILE A 96 -13.83 43.69 5.99
CA ILE A 96 -14.52 42.65 6.78
C ILE A 96 -13.49 41.77 7.50
N ALA A 97 -12.41 41.39 6.82
CA ALA A 97 -11.32 40.63 7.43
C ALA A 97 -10.61 41.39 8.58
N ASN A 98 -10.46 42.72 8.47
CA ASN A 98 -9.91 43.55 9.54
C ASN A 98 -10.89 43.69 10.72
N TRP A 99 -12.18 43.86 10.46
CA TRP A 99 -13.20 43.88 11.53
C TRP A 99 -13.24 42.55 12.29
N MET A 100 -13.17 41.42 11.58
CA MET A 100 -13.16 40.09 12.20
C MET A 100 -11.93 39.88 13.09
N ARG A 101 -10.76 40.39 12.67
CA ARG A 101 -9.54 40.36 13.48
C ARG A 101 -9.69 41.19 14.75
N ASN A 102 -10.14 42.44 14.61
CA ASN A 102 -10.34 43.33 15.76
C ASN A 102 -11.40 42.79 16.73
N PHE A 103 -12.45 42.15 16.22
CA PHE A 103 -13.47 41.50 17.03
C PHE A 103 -12.93 40.28 17.79
N ARG A 104 -12.08 39.46 17.16
CA ARG A 104 -11.42 38.32 17.83
C ARG A 104 -10.44 38.75 18.91
N GLU A 105 -9.75 39.87 18.72
CA GLU A 105 -8.74 40.37 19.66
C GLU A 105 -9.35 41.15 20.85
N ALA A 106 -10.38 41.97 20.61
CA ALA A 106 -10.89 42.92 21.59
C ALA A 106 -12.43 42.97 21.69
N GLY A 107 -13.15 42.00 21.10
CA GLY A 107 -14.61 41.93 21.14
C GLY A 107 -15.30 43.13 20.50
N ILE A 108 -16.47 43.51 21.03
CA ILE A 108 -17.29 44.62 20.51
C ILE A 108 -16.53 45.96 20.59
N GLU A 109 -15.69 46.17 21.61
CA GLU A 109 -14.86 47.37 21.77
C GLU A 109 -13.79 47.51 20.66
N GLY A 110 -13.37 46.41 20.05
CA GLY A 110 -12.45 46.42 18.91
C GLY A 110 -13.06 47.03 17.64
N LEU A 111 -14.39 47.04 17.52
CA LEU A 111 -15.11 47.53 16.34
C LEU A 111 -15.46 49.02 16.40
N SER A 112 -15.38 49.64 17.59
CA SER A 112 -15.78 51.03 17.87
C SER A 112 -14.63 52.05 17.86
N LYS A 113 -13.37 51.62 17.79
CA LYS A 113 -12.22 52.56 17.78
C LYS A 113 -12.19 53.40 16.50
N GLU A 114 -12.42 54.71 16.63
CA GLU A 114 -12.12 55.68 15.57
C GLU A 114 -10.60 55.91 15.46
N LYS A 115 -10.07 56.05 14.25
CA LYS A 115 -8.66 56.38 14.02
C LYS A 115 -8.42 57.87 14.32
N GLY A 116 -7.64 58.17 15.36
CA GLY A 116 -7.20 59.53 15.71
C GLY A 116 -6.27 59.56 16.93
N ARG A 117 -5.56 60.69 17.13
CA ARG A 117 -4.68 60.94 18.29
C ARG A 117 -5.54 60.98 19.57
N PRO A 118 -5.13 60.34 20.68
CA PRO A 118 -5.98 60.27 21.87
C PRO A 118 -6.19 61.67 22.46
N LEU A 119 -7.44 61.99 22.81
CA LEU A 119 -7.78 63.14 23.64
C LEU A 119 -7.43 62.80 25.10
N THR A 120 -6.45 63.50 25.65
CA THR A 120 -6.12 63.49 27.07
C THR A 120 -7.22 64.22 27.82
N LEU A 121 -8.16 63.50 28.43
CA LEU A 121 -8.94 63.97 29.56
C LEU A 121 -9.31 62.76 30.42
N THR A 122 -8.76 62.75 31.63
CA THR A 122 -8.97 61.77 32.67
C THR A 122 -10.43 61.74 33.11
N ARG A 123 -11.15 60.66 32.82
CA ARG A 123 -12.43 60.35 33.46
C ARG A 123 -12.17 59.42 34.63
N LYS A 124 -12.42 59.92 35.85
CA LYS A 124 -12.39 59.16 37.11
C LYS A 124 -13.19 57.86 36.94
N LYS A 125 -12.57 56.72 37.26
CA LYS A 125 -13.28 55.46 37.49
C LYS A 125 -14.04 55.57 38.81
N GLU A 126 -15.36 55.65 38.73
CA GLU A 126 -16.21 55.34 39.87
C GLU A 126 -16.25 53.81 40.03
N ASN A 127 -15.70 53.32 41.13
CA ASN A 127 -15.83 51.93 41.54
C ASN A 127 -17.28 51.69 42.00
N LYS A 128 -18.11 51.08 41.15
CA LYS A 128 -19.30 50.37 41.61
C LYS A 128 -18.86 49.01 42.18
N LYS A 129 -19.02 48.83 43.49
CA LYS A 129 -19.06 47.49 44.09
C LYS A 129 -20.37 46.82 43.67
N GLU A 130 -20.30 45.87 42.75
CA GLU A 130 -21.42 44.98 42.46
C GLU A 130 -21.53 43.95 43.58
N ASN A 131 -22.60 44.05 44.37
CA ASN A 131 -23.05 42.96 45.21
C ASN A 131 -23.64 41.89 44.29
N THR A 132 -22.80 40.93 43.86
CA THR A 132 -23.27 39.75 43.11
C THR A 132 -24.29 39.01 43.96
N THR A 133 -25.50 38.86 43.43
CA THR A 133 -26.54 38.03 44.02
C THR A 133 -26.10 36.57 44.04
N THR A 134 -26.61 35.77 44.98
CA THR A 134 -26.27 34.33 45.10
C THR A 134 -26.46 33.59 43.77
N GLU A 135 -27.47 33.98 42.99
CA GLU A 135 -27.79 33.44 41.67
C GLU A 135 -26.73 33.73 40.60
N GLU A 136 -26.11 34.92 40.61
CA GLU A 136 -25.03 35.27 39.69
C GLU A 136 -23.75 34.49 40.00
N ARG A 137 -23.47 34.27 41.29
CA ARG A 137 -22.33 33.43 41.72
C ARG A 137 -22.51 31.97 41.31
N ASP A 138 -23.72 31.44 41.46
CA ASP A 138 -24.04 30.08 41.04
C ASP A 138 -23.98 29.93 39.51
N ARG A 139 -24.42 30.94 38.76
CA ARG A 139 -24.30 30.98 37.30
C ARG A 139 -22.85 31.04 36.83
N ILE A 140 -22.00 31.85 37.48
CA ILE A 140 -20.56 31.91 37.19
C ILE A 140 -19.91 30.55 37.46
N LYS A 141 -20.22 29.91 38.59
CA LYS A 141 -19.70 28.58 38.94
C LYS A 141 -20.14 27.49 37.94
N ALA A 142 -21.39 27.57 37.44
CA ALA A 142 -21.89 26.66 36.40
C ALA A 142 -21.16 26.86 35.06
N LEU A 143 -20.93 28.12 34.65
CA LEU A 143 -20.18 28.45 33.44
C LEU A 143 -18.71 28.04 33.55
N GLU A 144 -18.07 28.27 34.70
CA GLU A 144 -16.69 27.81 34.96
C GLU A 144 -16.59 26.28 34.87
N LYS A 145 -17.57 25.55 35.42
CA LYS A 145 -17.64 24.09 35.30
C LYS A 145 -17.79 23.66 33.84
N GLN A 146 -18.61 24.35 33.06
CA GLN A 146 -18.81 24.07 31.63
C GLN A 146 -17.55 24.35 30.81
N VAL A 147 -16.88 25.48 31.05
CA VAL A 147 -15.60 25.82 30.40
C VAL A 147 -14.55 24.76 30.72
N ARG A 148 -14.47 24.32 31.97
CA ARG A 148 -13.56 23.26 32.39
C ARG A 148 -13.86 21.92 31.71
N SER A 149 -15.12 21.53 31.58
CA SER A 149 -15.50 20.31 30.82
C SER A 149 -15.13 20.40 29.34
N LEU A 150 -15.36 21.56 28.71
CA LEU A 150 -15.02 21.77 27.31
C LEU A 150 -13.49 21.79 27.07
N GLN A 151 -12.71 22.26 28.04
CA GLN A 151 -11.26 22.20 28.00
C GLN A 151 -10.75 20.75 28.07
N ILE A 152 -11.32 19.93 28.96
CA ILE A 152 -11.00 18.50 29.08
C ILE A 152 -11.33 17.76 27.77
N GLU A 153 -12.52 17.99 27.21
CA GLU A 153 -12.93 17.35 25.95
C GLU A 153 -12.00 17.72 24.79
N ASN A 154 -11.67 19.01 24.67
CA ASN A 154 -10.74 19.47 23.64
C ASN A 154 -9.32 18.89 23.82
N ALA A 155 -8.84 18.76 25.06
CA ALA A 155 -7.54 18.14 25.35
C ALA A 155 -7.54 16.66 24.93
N PHE A 156 -8.58 15.92 25.32
CA PHE A 156 -8.74 14.51 24.95
C PHE A 156 -8.82 14.31 23.42
N LEU A 157 -9.59 15.15 22.71
CA LEU A 157 -9.69 15.09 21.26
C LEU A 157 -8.36 15.43 20.56
N LYS A 158 -7.57 16.34 21.12
CA LYS A 158 -6.22 16.64 20.60
C LYS A 158 -5.28 15.46 20.77
N GLU A 159 -5.27 14.80 21.93
CA GLU A 159 -4.46 13.59 22.15
C GLU A 159 -4.93 12.42 21.27
N LEU A 160 -6.23 12.19 21.12
CA LEU A 160 -6.75 11.20 20.16
C LEU A 160 -6.29 11.46 18.72
N ARG A 161 -6.26 12.72 18.28
CA ARG A 161 -5.75 13.09 16.96
C ARG A 161 -4.25 12.82 16.83
N LYS A 162 -3.48 13.06 17.90
CA LYS A 162 -2.04 12.79 17.94
C LYS A 162 -1.75 11.28 17.87
N LEU A 163 -2.45 10.48 18.67
CA LEU A 163 -2.36 9.00 18.64
C LEU A 163 -2.73 8.44 17.26
N ARG A 164 -3.82 8.90 16.64
CA ARG A 164 -4.21 8.47 15.28
C ARG A 164 -3.14 8.82 14.23
N LYS A 165 -2.49 9.98 14.36
CA LYS A 165 -1.39 10.37 13.47
C LYS A 165 -0.15 9.51 13.69
N GLN A 166 0.19 9.19 14.94
CA GLN A 166 1.28 8.28 15.29
C GLN A 166 1.00 6.86 14.77
N GLU A 167 -0.19 6.31 15.00
CA GLU A 167 -0.61 5.02 14.44
C GLU A 167 -0.56 5.01 12.91
N ALA A 168 -1.01 6.07 12.24
CA ALA A 168 -0.92 6.19 10.78
C ALA A 168 0.53 6.27 10.27
N GLN A 169 1.43 6.89 11.04
CA GLN A 169 2.86 6.94 10.75
C GLN A 169 3.56 5.60 11.01
N GLN A 170 3.20 4.89 12.09
CA GLN A 170 3.67 3.53 12.39
C GLN A 170 3.13 2.51 11.37
N ARG A 171 1.88 2.64 10.89
CA ARG A 171 1.37 1.81 9.78
C ARG A 171 2.16 2.01 8.47
N ARG A 172 2.88 3.13 8.31
CA ARG A 172 3.78 3.39 7.18
C ARG A 172 5.22 2.90 7.41
N LYS A 173 5.62 2.65 8.65
CA LYS A 173 6.94 2.16 9.07
C LYS A 173 6.75 0.86 9.86
N ASN A 174 6.82 -0.30 9.21
CA ASN A 174 6.72 -1.59 9.88
C ASN A 174 7.76 -1.73 11.02
N GLN A 175 7.40 -1.48 12.29
CA GLN A 175 7.97 -2.11 13.49
C GLN A 175 7.35 -1.65 14.81
N SER A 176 7.27 -2.64 15.72
CA SER A 176 7.16 -2.70 17.20
C SER A 176 6.43 -1.62 18.01
N HIS A 177 5.59 -2.13 18.91
CA HIS A 177 4.99 -1.44 20.04
C HIS A 177 6.05 -0.84 20.97
N GLU A 178 5.96 0.47 21.18
CA GLU A 178 6.39 1.12 22.42
C GLU A 178 5.22 1.91 22.98
N SER A 179 4.77 1.50 24.15
CA SER A 179 3.80 2.21 24.97
C SER A 179 4.44 3.52 25.41
N SER A 180 3.92 4.68 24.97
CA SER A 180 4.34 5.96 25.54
C SER A 180 3.86 6.05 27.00
N PRO A 181 4.72 6.49 27.95
CA PRO A 181 4.29 6.77 29.30
C PRO A 181 3.38 8.00 29.28
N ALA A 182 2.42 7.98 30.21
CA ALA A 182 1.40 8.99 30.41
C ALA A 182 1.97 10.42 30.31
N SER A 183 1.38 11.22 29.42
CA SER A 183 1.42 12.67 29.54
C SER A 183 0.91 13.03 30.93
N GLU A 184 1.65 13.85 31.67
CA GLU A 184 1.16 14.48 32.90
C GLU A 184 -0.05 15.35 32.52
N ASP A 185 -1.24 14.77 32.58
CA ASP A 185 -2.47 15.48 32.30
C ASP A 185 -2.70 16.52 33.41
N PRO A 186 -2.95 17.79 33.06
CA PRO A 186 -3.22 18.86 34.04
C PRO A 186 -4.58 18.71 34.73
N PHE A 187 -5.30 17.62 34.49
CA PHE A 187 -6.67 17.36 34.94
C PHE A 187 -6.71 16.18 35.91
N LYS A 188 -7.51 16.30 36.96
CA LYS A 188 -7.73 15.20 37.91
C LYS A 188 -8.48 14.06 37.21
N LEU A 189 -8.06 12.82 37.43
CA LEU A 189 -8.67 11.62 36.84
C LEU A 189 -10.20 11.57 37.01
N VAL A 190 -10.72 12.02 38.15
CA VAL A 190 -12.17 12.06 38.43
C VAL A 190 -12.89 12.99 37.44
N GLU A 191 -12.34 14.18 37.19
CA GLU A 191 -12.92 15.17 36.28
C GLU A 191 -12.87 14.70 34.81
N LEU A 192 -11.79 14.00 34.46
CA LEU A 192 -11.61 13.42 33.13
C LEU A 192 -12.63 12.30 32.86
N LEU A 193 -12.84 11.41 33.83
CA LEU A 193 -13.81 10.32 33.73
C LEU A 193 -15.26 10.82 33.73
N GLU A 194 -15.59 11.83 34.55
CA GLU A 194 -16.91 12.47 34.56
C GLU A 194 -17.23 13.14 33.22
N THR A 195 -16.26 13.89 32.66
CA THR A 195 -16.44 14.59 31.38
C THR A 195 -16.62 13.60 30.23
N LEU A 196 -15.85 12.51 30.21
CA LEU A 196 -15.94 11.46 29.19
C LEU A 196 -17.10 10.48 29.43
N LYS A 197 -17.86 10.66 30.51
CA LYS A 197 -18.92 9.74 30.97
C LYS A 197 -18.42 8.28 31.07
N PHE A 198 -17.19 8.10 31.50
CA PHE A 198 -16.55 6.79 31.60
C PHE A 198 -16.52 6.31 33.07
N PRO A 199 -17.10 5.15 33.40
CA PRO A 199 -17.14 4.69 34.79
C PRO A 199 -15.74 4.45 35.39
N LYS A 200 -15.49 5.01 36.58
CA LYS A 200 -14.21 4.86 37.30
C LYS A 200 -13.84 3.39 37.55
N ALA A 201 -14.82 2.55 37.89
CA ALA A 201 -14.60 1.13 38.10
C ALA A 201 -14.05 0.43 36.83
N THR A 202 -14.58 0.78 35.65
CA THR A 202 -14.12 0.26 34.35
C THR A 202 -12.71 0.75 34.05
N TYR A 203 -12.38 2.02 34.31
CA TYR A 203 -11.02 2.55 34.12
C TYR A 203 -10.00 1.80 34.98
N MET A 204 -10.27 1.67 36.28
CA MET A 204 -9.38 0.96 37.21
C MET A 204 -9.27 -0.54 36.86
N TYR A 205 -10.35 -1.15 36.37
CA TYR A 205 -10.36 -2.52 35.87
C TYR A 205 -9.42 -2.71 34.68
N TRP A 206 -9.42 -1.79 33.70
CA TRP A 206 -8.54 -1.86 32.53
C TRP A 206 -7.11 -1.42 32.83
N GLN A 207 -6.91 -0.43 33.70
CA GLN A 207 -5.59 0.04 34.12
C GLN A 207 -4.76 -1.10 34.71
N LYS A 208 -5.34 -1.92 35.57
CA LYS A 208 -4.70 -3.14 36.13
C LYS A 208 -4.41 -4.23 35.09
N ARG A 209 -4.86 -4.06 33.85
CA ARG A 209 -4.78 -5.06 32.77
C ARG A 209 -3.99 -4.56 31.56
N PHE A 210 -3.50 -3.33 31.57
CA PHE A 210 -2.70 -2.79 30.47
C PHE A 210 -1.34 -3.48 30.36
N ASP A 211 -0.76 -3.92 31.47
CA ASP A 211 0.51 -4.64 31.50
C ASP A 211 0.38 -6.15 31.27
N ARG A 212 -0.78 -6.62 30.79
CA ARG A 212 -0.97 -8.04 30.52
C ARG A 212 -0.06 -8.47 29.36
N PRO A 213 0.78 -9.51 29.55
CA PRO A 213 1.59 -10.04 28.46
C PRO A 213 0.69 -10.57 27.35
N ASN A 214 1.13 -10.42 26.10
CA ASN A 214 0.41 -10.97 24.96
C ASN A 214 0.43 -12.51 25.04
N PRO A 215 -0.71 -13.19 25.26
CA PRO A 215 -0.73 -14.64 25.38
C PRO A 215 -0.37 -15.37 24.08
N ASP A 216 -0.35 -14.64 22.95
CA ASP A 216 -0.01 -15.17 21.64
C ASP A 216 1.46 -14.91 21.23
N GLN A 217 2.26 -14.26 22.09
CA GLN A 217 3.60 -13.79 21.73
C GLN A 217 4.51 -14.90 21.20
N GLU A 218 4.62 -16.02 21.92
CA GLU A 218 5.46 -17.16 21.51
C GLU A 218 5.03 -17.72 20.14
N ILE A 219 3.71 -17.82 19.92
CA ILE A 219 3.16 -18.31 18.64
C ILE A 219 3.45 -17.31 17.52
N GLU A 220 3.35 -16.01 17.79
CA GLU A 220 3.68 -14.95 16.84
C GLU A 220 5.16 -15.01 16.44
N GLU A 221 6.06 -15.14 17.40
CA GLU A 221 7.51 -15.27 17.19
C GLU A 221 7.84 -16.52 16.36
N LYS A 222 7.26 -17.68 16.71
CA LYS A 222 7.43 -18.93 15.95
C LYS A 222 6.89 -18.84 14.53
N MET A 223 5.73 -18.20 14.35
CA MET A 223 5.16 -17.96 13.02
C MET A 223 6.08 -17.07 12.16
N LEU A 224 6.71 -16.05 12.75
CA LEU A 224 7.67 -15.19 12.07
C LEU A 224 8.99 -15.91 11.77
N GLU A 225 9.47 -16.77 12.66
CA GLU A 225 10.64 -17.62 12.45
C GLU A 225 10.41 -18.56 11.25
N ILE A 226 9.30 -19.31 11.23
CA ILE A 226 8.91 -20.17 10.11
C ILE A 226 8.82 -19.35 8.81
N ARG A 227 8.38 -18.09 8.89
CA ARG A 227 8.22 -17.21 7.73
C ARG A 227 9.53 -16.80 7.07
N LYS A 228 10.64 -16.76 7.83
CA LYS A 228 11.98 -16.47 7.29
C LYS A 228 12.39 -17.53 6.27
N ASP A 229 12.16 -18.80 6.60
CA ASP A 229 12.45 -19.93 5.71
C ASP A 229 11.33 -20.21 4.70
N HIS A 230 10.08 -19.89 5.05
CA HIS A 230 8.88 -20.24 4.29
C HIS A 230 7.99 -19.03 3.96
N LYS A 231 8.54 -18.10 3.18
CA LYS A 231 7.91 -16.84 2.74
C LYS A 231 6.48 -17.00 2.20
N ASP A 232 6.14 -18.12 1.54
CA ASP A 232 4.85 -18.32 0.87
C ASP A 232 3.89 -19.30 1.58
N TYR A 233 4.21 -19.75 2.80
CA TYR A 233 3.31 -20.61 3.58
C TYR A 233 2.03 -19.90 4.03
N GLY A 234 0.89 -20.29 3.46
CA GLY A 234 -0.41 -19.87 3.98
C GLY A 234 -0.76 -20.52 5.32
N CYS A 235 -1.94 -20.18 5.85
CA CYS A 235 -2.45 -20.64 7.13
C CYS A 235 -2.36 -22.17 7.36
N LEU A 236 -2.67 -22.99 6.34
CA LEU A 236 -2.62 -24.45 6.49
C LEU A 236 -1.20 -24.99 6.65
N ARG A 237 -0.23 -24.46 5.90
CA ARG A 237 1.17 -24.90 6.01
C ARG A 237 1.80 -24.39 7.30
N LEU A 238 1.52 -23.15 7.69
CA LEU A 238 1.96 -22.61 8.99
C LEU A 238 1.41 -23.45 10.15
N LYS A 239 0.13 -23.82 10.12
CA LYS A 239 -0.45 -24.72 11.13
C LYS A 239 0.33 -26.02 11.22
N LYS A 240 0.65 -26.61 10.07
CA LYS A 240 1.29 -27.91 10.06
C LYS A 240 2.76 -27.85 10.47
N GLU A 241 3.45 -26.78 10.11
CA GLU A 241 4.81 -26.54 10.56
C GLU A 241 4.88 -26.32 12.08
N LEU A 242 3.91 -25.57 12.64
CA LEU A 242 3.76 -25.43 14.09
C LEU A 242 3.48 -26.78 14.77
N GLU A 243 2.58 -27.60 14.21
CA GLU A 243 2.33 -28.96 14.72
C GLU A 243 3.59 -29.83 14.69
N ASN A 244 4.41 -29.74 13.63
CA ASN A 244 5.68 -30.45 13.53
C ASN A 244 6.69 -30.01 14.61
N GLN A 245 6.57 -28.77 15.10
CA GLN A 245 7.34 -28.24 16.24
C GLN A 245 6.66 -28.49 17.60
N GLY A 246 5.59 -29.29 17.65
CA GLY A 246 4.85 -29.62 18.88
C GLY A 246 3.77 -28.60 19.28
N ILE A 247 3.63 -27.50 18.54
CA ILE A 247 2.72 -26.39 18.86
C ILE A 247 1.35 -26.61 18.18
N HIS A 248 0.36 -26.99 18.99
CA HIS A 248 -0.99 -27.30 18.50
C HIS A 248 -1.91 -26.08 18.60
N VAL A 249 -2.19 -25.44 17.46
CA VAL A 249 -3.00 -24.21 17.41
C VAL A 249 -4.17 -24.34 16.43
N ASN A 250 -5.33 -23.85 16.83
CA ASN A 250 -6.51 -23.82 15.96
C ASN A 250 -6.24 -22.95 14.71
N LYS A 251 -6.68 -23.44 13.55
CA LYS A 251 -6.60 -22.74 12.26
C LYS A 251 -7.13 -21.30 12.32
N LYS A 252 -8.25 -21.06 13.02
CA LYS A 252 -8.86 -19.72 13.16
C LYS A 252 -7.93 -18.74 13.89
N LYS A 253 -7.21 -19.23 14.91
CA LYS A 253 -6.23 -18.44 15.67
C LYS A 253 -5.05 -18.07 14.79
N ILE A 254 -4.48 -19.03 14.05
CA ILE A 254 -3.40 -18.76 13.08
C ILE A 254 -3.86 -17.74 12.02
N GLN A 255 -5.07 -17.87 11.49
CA GLN A 255 -5.59 -16.91 10.50
C GLN A 255 -5.71 -15.49 11.08
N ARG A 256 -6.18 -15.34 12.33
CA ARG A 256 -6.20 -14.06 13.03
C ARG A 256 -4.79 -13.48 13.20
N LEU A 257 -3.83 -14.32 13.61
CA LEU A 257 -2.44 -13.90 13.81
C LEU A 257 -1.75 -13.50 12.50
N ILE A 258 -2.00 -14.21 11.39
CA ILE A 258 -1.50 -13.83 10.06
C ILE A 258 -1.95 -12.41 9.70
N LYS A 259 -3.23 -12.09 9.95
CA LYS A 259 -3.77 -10.75 9.70
C LYS A 259 -3.17 -9.71 10.65
N LYS A 260 -3.05 -10.03 11.94
CA LYS A 260 -2.45 -9.16 12.96
C LYS A 260 -1.01 -8.79 12.60
N LEU A 261 -0.22 -9.77 12.17
CA LEU A 261 1.20 -9.60 11.79
C LEU A 261 1.39 -9.07 10.37
N GLY A 262 0.34 -8.96 9.56
CA GLY A 262 0.42 -8.48 8.17
C GLY A 262 1.17 -9.42 7.21
N ILE A 263 1.35 -10.70 7.55
CA ILE A 263 2.16 -11.67 6.79
C ILE A 263 1.34 -12.42 5.72
N GLU A 264 0.29 -11.81 5.18
CA GLU A 264 -0.58 -12.42 4.16
C GLU A 264 0.17 -12.70 2.85
N VAL A 265 -0.04 -13.89 2.27
CA VAL A 265 0.59 -14.29 1.00
C VAL A 265 -0.11 -13.57 -0.16
N LYS A 266 0.62 -12.75 -0.92
CA LYS A 266 0.09 -11.98 -2.06
C LYS A 266 0.53 -12.49 -3.45
N SER A 267 1.46 -13.45 -3.50
CA SER A 267 2.12 -13.97 -4.72
C SER A 267 1.17 -14.68 -5.70
N TYR A 268 0.05 -15.24 -5.24
CA TYR A 268 -0.86 -16.09 -6.04
C TYR A 268 -1.99 -15.35 -6.79
N THR A 269 -1.92 -14.02 -6.92
CA THR A 269 -3.02 -13.19 -7.44
C THR A 269 -2.99 -12.92 -8.95
N ARG A 270 -1.93 -13.32 -9.66
CA ARG A 270 -1.75 -13.02 -11.08
C ARG A 270 -2.19 -14.15 -12.00
N LYS A 271 -2.96 -13.81 -13.05
CA LYS A 271 -3.19 -14.67 -14.22
C LYS A 271 -1.97 -14.58 -15.15
N SER A 272 -1.34 -15.71 -15.46
CA SER A 272 -0.28 -15.78 -16.46
C SER A 272 -0.86 -15.87 -17.89
N ARG A 273 -0.13 -15.33 -18.86
CA ARG A 273 -0.42 -15.48 -20.31
C ARG A 273 0.20 -16.78 -20.83
N ARG A 274 -0.42 -17.39 -21.84
CA ARG A 274 0.03 -18.63 -22.50
C ARG A 274 1.27 -18.38 -23.36
N TYR A 275 2.29 -19.22 -23.21
CA TYR A 275 3.44 -19.34 -24.11
C TYR A 275 3.22 -20.54 -25.05
N ASN A 276 3.70 -20.47 -26.29
CA ASN A 276 3.60 -21.56 -27.26
C ASN A 276 4.96 -21.75 -27.97
N SER A 277 5.62 -22.88 -27.74
CA SER A 277 6.92 -23.26 -28.32
C SER A 277 6.78 -24.13 -29.59
N TYR A 278 5.56 -24.32 -30.11
CA TYR A 278 5.30 -25.23 -31.23
C TYR A 278 5.96 -24.74 -32.54
N ARG A 279 6.84 -25.58 -33.10
CA ARG A 279 7.56 -25.34 -34.37
C ARG A 279 7.18 -26.30 -35.51
N GLY A 280 6.07 -27.03 -35.42
CA GLY A 280 5.65 -28.01 -36.44
C GLY A 280 5.98 -29.47 -36.09
N LYS A 281 5.65 -30.43 -36.98
CA LYS A 281 6.05 -31.84 -36.87
C LYS A 281 7.48 -31.98 -37.38
N VAL A 282 8.46 -32.01 -36.48
CA VAL A 282 9.89 -32.15 -36.83
C VAL A 282 10.37 -33.60 -36.61
N GLY A 283 9.65 -34.44 -35.86
CA GLY A 283 10.05 -35.82 -35.58
C GLY A 283 8.90 -36.80 -35.30
N THR A 284 9.23 -37.95 -34.70
CA THR A 284 8.26 -39.02 -34.42
C THR A 284 7.58 -38.84 -33.06
N VAL A 285 6.24 -38.83 -33.04
CA VAL A 285 5.44 -38.70 -31.81
C VAL A 285 5.20 -40.06 -31.15
N ALA A 286 5.43 -40.17 -29.84
CA ALA A 286 5.10 -41.36 -29.05
C ALA A 286 3.64 -41.33 -28.56
N LYS A 287 3.01 -42.50 -28.43
CA LYS A 287 1.67 -42.62 -27.83
C LYS A 287 1.70 -42.12 -26.38
N ASN A 288 0.66 -41.40 -25.94
CA ASN A 288 0.51 -41.05 -24.52
C ASN A 288 0.27 -42.34 -23.72
N ARG A 289 1.21 -42.77 -22.88
CA ARG A 289 1.11 -43.98 -22.05
C ARG A 289 0.60 -43.67 -20.64
N ILE A 290 0.83 -42.44 -20.17
CA ILE A 290 0.46 -42.00 -18.83
C ILE A 290 -1.06 -41.83 -18.72
N HIS A 291 -1.71 -41.26 -19.74
CA HIS A 291 -3.17 -41.01 -19.74
C HIS A 291 -3.64 -40.34 -18.44
N ARG A 292 -2.89 -39.35 -17.95
CA ARG A 292 -3.12 -38.62 -16.68
C ARG A 292 -3.10 -39.49 -15.41
N ARG A 293 -2.64 -40.74 -15.48
CA ARG A 293 -2.36 -41.60 -14.32
C ARG A 293 -1.03 -41.21 -13.68
N PHE A 294 -1.00 -39.99 -13.14
CA PHE A 294 0.19 -39.40 -12.51
C PHE A 294 0.56 -40.14 -11.24
N TYR A 295 -0.43 -40.55 -10.45
CA TYR A 295 -0.17 -41.30 -9.23
C TYR A 295 0.58 -42.62 -9.50
N THR A 296 1.58 -42.88 -8.68
CA THR A 296 2.29 -44.15 -8.59
C THR A 296 2.74 -44.34 -7.15
N ASN A 297 2.85 -45.60 -6.72
CA ASN A 297 3.40 -45.98 -5.41
C ASN A 297 4.87 -46.39 -5.50
N ILE A 298 5.42 -46.44 -6.72
CA ILE A 298 6.77 -46.92 -6.98
C ILE A 298 7.63 -45.69 -7.28
N CYS A 299 8.60 -45.44 -6.41
CA CYS A 299 9.60 -44.40 -6.60
C CYS A 299 10.32 -44.58 -7.95
N HIS A 300 10.60 -43.46 -8.62
CA HIS A 300 11.37 -43.42 -9.86
C HIS A 300 10.73 -44.14 -11.08
N GLN A 301 9.50 -44.64 -10.96
CA GLN A 301 8.84 -45.39 -12.04
C GLN A 301 8.37 -44.49 -13.19
N LYS A 302 7.86 -43.30 -12.88
CA LYS A 302 7.25 -42.40 -13.86
C LYS A 302 7.84 -41.01 -13.69
N ILE A 303 8.63 -40.59 -14.67
CA ILE A 303 9.29 -39.29 -14.67
C ILE A 303 8.60 -38.39 -15.69
N THR A 304 8.44 -37.12 -15.38
CA THR A 304 7.96 -36.11 -16.33
C THR A 304 8.98 -35.02 -16.54
N THR A 305 9.00 -34.44 -17.73
CA THR A 305 9.89 -33.34 -18.10
C THR A 305 9.17 -32.36 -19.01
N ASP A 306 9.61 -31.12 -18.99
CA ASP A 306 9.11 -30.02 -19.82
C ASP A 306 10.11 -28.86 -19.77
N THR A 307 9.96 -27.88 -20.65
CA THR A 307 10.85 -26.71 -20.73
C THR A 307 10.07 -25.44 -20.38
N THR A 308 10.59 -24.65 -19.44
CA THR A 308 10.05 -23.31 -19.15
C THR A 308 11.06 -22.22 -19.45
N GLU A 309 10.59 -21.08 -19.96
CA GLU A 309 11.39 -19.87 -20.13
C GLU A 309 11.18 -18.85 -18.97
N PHE A 310 12.27 -18.14 -18.66
CA PHE A 310 12.37 -17.00 -17.77
C PHE A 310 13.02 -15.82 -18.49
N LYS A 311 12.76 -14.61 -18.04
CA LYS A 311 13.32 -13.37 -18.59
C LYS A 311 14.16 -12.67 -17.54
N TYR A 312 15.32 -12.15 -17.94
CA TYR A 312 16.17 -11.32 -17.09
C TYR A 312 16.73 -10.16 -17.92
N TYR A 313 17.27 -9.14 -17.25
CA TYR A 313 17.61 -7.86 -17.86
C TYR A 313 19.07 -7.50 -17.58
N GLU A 314 19.94 -7.61 -18.57
CA GLU A 314 21.32 -7.17 -18.42
C GLU A 314 21.47 -5.71 -18.85
N VAL A 315 22.41 -5.00 -18.23
CA VAL A 315 22.79 -3.65 -18.64
C VAL A 315 24.08 -3.75 -19.44
N ASP A 316 24.06 -3.30 -20.69
CA ASP A 316 25.26 -3.23 -21.52
C ASP A 316 26.26 -2.22 -20.96
N THR A 317 27.52 -2.29 -21.41
CA THR A 317 28.57 -1.30 -21.11
C THR A 317 28.19 0.14 -21.51
N THR A 318 27.23 0.30 -22.42
CA THR A 318 26.67 1.58 -22.87
C THR A 318 25.47 2.07 -22.05
N GLY A 319 25.05 1.32 -21.02
CA GLY A 319 23.90 1.64 -20.17
C GLY A 319 22.54 1.19 -20.70
N VAL A 320 22.49 0.49 -21.84
CA VAL A 320 21.24 0.01 -22.44
C VAL A 320 20.79 -1.30 -21.77
N VAL A 321 19.52 -1.35 -21.33
CA VAL A 321 18.94 -2.55 -20.72
C VAL A 321 18.46 -3.51 -21.81
N ARG A 322 19.06 -4.71 -21.89
CA ARG A 322 18.68 -5.79 -22.81
C ARG A 322 17.92 -6.89 -22.08
N GLN A 323 16.77 -7.27 -22.62
CA GLN A 323 16.03 -8.43 -22.15
C GLN A 323 16.63 -9.72 -22.75
N LYS A 324 17.13 -10.59 -21.89
CA LYS A 324 17.60 -11.94 -22.24
C LYS A 324 16.66 -13.01 -21.66
N LYS A 325 16.88 -14.27 -22.08
CA LYS A 325 16.07 -15.41 -21.68
C LYS A 325 16.93 -16.51 -21.08
N LEU A 326 16.35 -17.21 -20.13
CA LEU A 326 16.90 -18.40 -19.50
C LEU A 326 15.85 -19.52 -19.62
N TYR A 327 16.29 -20.72 -19.95
CA TYR A 327 15.47 -21.92 -20.10
C TYR A 327 15.83 -22.90 -18.99
N LEU A 328 14.81 -23.51 -18.39
CA LEU A 328 14.95 -24.53 -17.36
C LEU A 328 14.27 -25.81 -17.86
N ASP A 329 15.02 -26.91 -17.81
CA ASP A 329 14.61 -28.24 -18.24
C ASP A 329 14.70 -29.23 -17.07
N PRO A 330 13.66 -29.37 -16.22
CA PRO A 330 13.68 -30.28 -15.08
C PRO A 330 13.12 -31.67 -15.45
N PHE A 331 13.57 -32.69 -14.71
CA PHE A 331 13.01 -34.03 -14.68
C PHE A 331 12.44 -34.28 -13.29
N MET A 332 11.13 -34.55 -13.22
CA MET A 332 10.40 -34.72 -11.96
C MET A 332 9.88 -36.15 -11.82
N ASP A 333 10.04 -36.75 -10.64
CA ASP A 333 9.37 -38.00 -10.29
C ASP A 333 7.89 -37.76 -9.93
N PHE A 334 6.97 -38.48 -10.56
CA PHE A 334 5.55 -38.40 -10.21
C PHE A 334 5.23 -38.95 -8.81
N TYR A 335 6.04 -39.86 -8.27
CA TYR A 335 5.83 -40.48 -6.95
C TYR A 335 5.72 -39.42 -5.84
N ASN A 336 6.79 -38.64 -5.65
CA ASN A 336 6.91 -37.63 -4.59
C ASN A 336 6.98 -36.19 -5.14
N SER A 337 6.98 -36.00 -6.46
CA SER A 337 7.17 -34.68 -7.09
C SER A 337 8.47 -33.99 -6.72
N GLU A 338 9.52 -34.78 -6.58
CA GLU A 338 10.91 -34.34 -6.48
C GLU A 338 11.44 -34.02 -7.88
N ILE A 339 12.17 -32.91 -8.00
CA ILE A 339 13.00 -32.65 -9.18
C ILE A 339 14.28 -33.46 -9.02
N LEU A 340 14.45 -34.49 -9.85
CA LEU A 340 15.60 -35.39 -9.80
C LEU A 340 16.83 -34.71 -10.41
N SER A 341 16.70 -34.22 -11.63
CA SER A 341 17.75 -33.50 -12.34
C SER A 341 17.16 -32.28 -13.05
N TYR A 342 18.01 -31.32 -13.38
CA TYR A 342 17.63 -30.20 -14.23
C TYR A 342 18.84 -29.57 -14.90
N ARG A 343 18.61 -28.89 -16.03
CA ARG A 343 19.62 -28.02 -16.65
C ARG A 343 19.05 -26.63 -16.91
N ILE A 344 19.95 -25.65 -16.88
CA ILE A 344 19.67 -24.24 -17.14
C ILE A 344 20.52 -23.81 -18.33
N SER A 345 19.90 -23.16 -19.32
CA SER A 345 20.59 -22.69 -20.52
C SER A 345 20.08 -21.32 -20.98
N GLU A 346 20.90 -20.58 -21.73
CA GLU A 346 20.51 -19.28 -22.33
C GLU A 346 19.62 -19.42 -23.56
N LYS A 347 19.68 -20.58 -24.20
CA LYS A 347 18.96 -20.90 -25.44
C LYS A 347 18.33 -22.29 -25.32
N PRO A 348 17.22 -22.58 -26.02
CA PRO A 348 16.70 -23.93 -26.11
C PRO A 348 17.78 -24.83 -26.72
N ASN A 349 18.38 -25.70 -25.90
CA ASN A 349 19.56 -26.48 -26.27
C ASN A 349 19.28 -27.97 -26.04
N ALA A 350 19.39 -28.77 -27.10
CA ALA A 350 19.22 -30.21 -27.01
C ALA A 350 20.26 -30.86 -26.08
N LEU A 351 21.48 -30.32 -26.02
CA LEU A 351 22.54 -30.84 -25.14
C LEU A 351 22.14 -30.76 -23.67
N ALA A 352 21.59 -29.61 -23.24
CA ALA A 352 21.10 -29.42 -21.87
C ALA A 352 20.01 -30.45 -21.51
N ILE A 353 19.06 -30.69 -22.42
CA ILE A 353 18.01 -31.69 -22.21
C ILE A 353 18.59 -33.12 -22.15
N MET A 354 19.57 -33.44 -22.99
CA MET A 354 20.23 -34.75 -23.01
C MET A 354 21.09 -35.00 -21.75
N GLU A 355 21.79 -33.99 -21.25
CA GLU A 355 22.54 -34.07 -19.98
C GLU A 355 21.60 -34.25 -18.78
N GLY A 356 20.52 -33.48 -18.73
CA GLY A 356 19.49 -33.65 -17.70
C GLY A 356 18.84 -35.04 -17.77
N LEU A 357 18.61 -35.55 -18.98
CA LEU A 357 18.12 -36.91 -19.21
C LEU A 357 19.09 -37.96 -18.66
N GLU A 358 20.39 -37.85 -18.94
CA GLU A 358 21.41 -38.79 -18.46
C GLU A 358 21.37 -38.91 -16.93
N GLU A 359 21.38 -37.78 -16.24
CA GLU A 359 21.35 -37.72 -14.78
C GLU A 359 20.04 -38.32 -14.23
N ALA A 360 18.90 -38.01 -14.85
CA ALA A 360 17.62 -38.61 -14.48
C ALA A 360 17.61 -40.14 -14.68
N ILE A 361 18.24 -40.65 -15.74
CA ILE A 361 18.37 -42.09 -15.99
C ILE A 361 19.24 -42.76 -14.91
N GLN A 362 20.34 -42.12 -14.52
CA GLN A 362 21.23 -42.63 -13.47
C GLN A 362 20.53 -42.66 -12.11
N MET A 363 19.88 -41.57 -11.71
CA MET A 363 19.17 -41.48 -10.43
C MET A 363 18.00 -42.44 -10.29
N THR A 364 17.37 -42.81 -11.41
CA THR A 364 16.21 -43.71 -11.42
C THR A 364 16.58 -45.16 -11.66
N ASN A 365 17.88 -45.49 -11.75
CA ASN A 365 18.33 -46.83 -12.09
C ASN A 365 18.09 -47.87 -10.99
N ASP A 366 17.80 -47.42 -9.77
CA ASP A 366 17.38 -48.23 -8.63
C ASP A 366 15.94 -48.76 -8.76
N CYS A 367 15.14 -48.25 -9.70
CA CYS A 367 13.76 -48.70 -9.87
C CYS A 367 13.70 -50.14 -10.42
N PRO A 368 13.11 -51.11 -9.70
CA PRO A 368 13.04 -52.50 -10.15
C PRO A 368 12.01 -52.72 -11.26
N PHE A 369 11.15 -51.72 -11.51
CA PHE A 369 10.08 -51.80 -12.50
C PHE A 369 10.40 -51.00 -13.76
N ARG A 370 9.67 -51.31 -14.83
CA ARG A 370 9.78 -50.56 -16.09
C ARG A 370 9.49 -49.06 -15.89
N ARG A 371 10.47 -48.24 -16.22
CA ARG A 371 10.41 -46.78 -16.17
C ARG A 371 9.68 -46.19 -17.38
N THR A 372 8.93 -45.12 -17.15
CA THR A 372 8.25 -44.33 -18.20
C THR A 372 8.64 -42.87 -18.08
N PHE A 373 9.17 -42.28 -19.15
CA PHE A 373 9.54 -40.87 -19.20
C PHE A 373 8.51 -40.14 -20.05
N HIS A 374 7.87 -39.13 -19.46
CA HIS A 374 6.78 -38.36 -20.03
C HIS A 374 7.23 -36.94 -20.39
N SER A 375 6.90 -36.49 -21.59
CA SER A 375 7.17 -35.12 -22.03
C SER A 375 5.97 -34.53 -22.76
N ASP A 376 6.05 -33.25 -23.10
CA ASP A 376 5.21 -32.67 -24.14
C ASP A 376 5.67 -33.14 -25.55
N GLN A 377 5.15 -32.51 -26.60
CA GLN A 377 5.58 -32.75 -27.99
C GLN A 377 6.62 -31.71 -28.45
N GLY A 378 7.45 -31.19 -27.55
CA GLY A 378 8.56 -30.30 -27.90
C GLY A 378 9.55 -30.98 -28.85
N TRP A 379 10.21 -30.19 -29.70
CA TRP A 379 11.12 -30.70 -30.73
C TRP A 379 12.26 -31.55 -30.14
N ALA A 380 12.80 -31.15 -28.98
CA ALA A 380 13.90 -31.84 -28.32
C ALA A 380 13.54 -33.27 -27.92
N TYR A 381 12.33 -33.48 -27.40
CA TYR A 381 11.84 -34.80 -27.00
C TYR A 381 11.47 -35.69 -28.19
N GLN A 382 11.30 -35.12 -29.40
CA GLN A 382 11.07 -35.88 -30.63
C GLN A 382 12.37 -36.32 -31.33
N MET A 383 13.54 -35.87 -30.86
CA MET A 383 14.83 -36.17 -31.49
C MET A 383 15.18 -37.66 -31.42
N ASN A 384 15.83 -38.16 -32.48
CA ASN A 384 16.30 -39.55 -32.53
C ASN A 384 17.30 -39.85 -31.41
N ALA A 385 18.19 -38.92 -31.05
CA ALA A 385 19.14 -39.09 -29.95
C ALA A 385 18.41 -39.36 -28.61
N TYR A 386 17.40 -38.55 -28.29
CA TYR A 386 16.59 -38.70 -27.07
C TYR A 386 15.88 -40.06 -27.04
N LYS A 387 15.22 -40.42 -28.13
CA LYS A 387 14.52 -41.70 -28.29
C LYS A 387 15.46 -42.91 -28.20
N ASN A 388 16.62 -42.84 -28.84
CA ASN A 388 17.61 -43.91 -28.83
C ASN A 388 18.19 -44.09 -27.44
N LYS A 389 18.47 -42.99 -26.73
CA LYS A 389 18.96 -43.05 -25.35
C LYS A 389 17.94 -43.72 -24.41
N LEU A 390 16.66 -43.34 -24.49
CA LEU A 390 15.60 -44.01 -23.73
C LEU A 390 15.51 -45.52 -24.05
N LYS A 391 15.60 -45.88 -25.35
CA LYS A 391 15.57 -47.28 -25.78
C LYS A 391 16.76 -48.09 -25.24
N GLN A 392 17.98 -47.53 -25.27
CA GLN A 392 19.19 -48.17 -24.73
C GLN A 392 19.02 -48.56 -23.26
N HIS A 393 18.37 -47.70 -22.47
CA HIS A 393 18.08 -47.97 -21.05
C HIS A 393 16.74 -48.67 -20.80
N LYS A 394 16.08 -49.18 -21.84
CA LYS A 394 14.77 -49.87 -21.78
C LYS A 394 13.65 -49.02 -21.14
N ILE A 395 13.72 -47.70 -21.30
CA ILE A 395 12.76 -46.74 -20.76
C ILE A 395 11.69 -46.41 -21.80
N PHE A 396 10.43 -46.40 -21.38
CA PHE A 396 9.31 -46.14 -22.28
C PHE A 396 9.05 -44.65 -22.40
N GLN A 397 9.14 -44.13 -23.62
CA GLN A 397 8.72 -42.77 -23.91
C GLN A 397 7.19 -42.65 -23.95
N SER A 398 6.67 -41.58 -23.36
CA SER A 398 5.26 -41.17 -23.40
C SER A 398 5.19 -39.68 -23.73
N MET A 399 4.40 -39.25 -24.71
CA MET A 399 4.21 -37.82 -24.99
C MET A 399 2.77 -37.38 -24.74
N SER A 400 2.58 -36.15 -24.26
CA SER A 400 1.27 -35.52 -24.13
C SER A 400 0.57 -35.37 -25.48
N ARG A 401 -0.76 -35.26 -25.48
CA ARG A 401 -1.49 -34.88 -26.70
C ARG A 401 -1.19 -33.44 -27.07
N LYS A 402 -1.19 -33.14 -28.36
CA LYS A 402 -0.96 -31.78 -28.88
C LYS A 402 -1.95 -30.79 -28.26
N GLY A 403 -1.43 -29.69 -27.72
CA GLY A 403 -2.24 -28.61 -27.12
C GLY A 403 -2.95 -28.97 -25.80
N ASN A 404 -2.55 -30.05 -25.12
CA ASN A 404 -3.22 -30.53 -23.92
C ASN A 404 -2.32 -30.44 -22.67
N CYS A 405 -2.31 -29.26 -22.02
CA CYS A 405 -1.52 -29.04 -20.80
C CYS A 405 -1.93 -29.93 -19.63
N LEU A 406 -3.17 -30.45 -19.61
CA LEU A 406 -3.64 -31.34 -18.56
C LEU A 406 -2.90 -32.68 -18.58
N ASP A 407 -2.35 -33.09 -19.72
CA ASP A 407 -1.58 -34.33 -19.84
C ASP A 407 -0.20 -34.23 -19.12
N ASN A 408 0.33 -33.01 -18.89
CA ASN A 408 1.57 -32.76 -18.12
C ASN A 408 1.34 -31.87 -16.86
N SER A 409 0.13 -31.90 -16.30
CA SER A 409 -0.25 -30.98 -15.21
C SER A 409 0.66 -30.96 -13.96
N PRO A 410 1.36 -32.05 -13.55
CA PRO A 410 2.27 -31.97 -12.41
C PRO A 410 3.48 -31.05 -12.65
N MET A 411 4.03 -31.05 -13.88
CA MET A 411 5.15 -30.18 -14.23
C MET A 411 4.69 -28.72 -14.35
N GLU A 412 3.53 -28.51 -14.97
CA GLU A 412 2.89 -27.18 -15.04
C GLU A 412 2.62 -26.60 -13.64
N ASN A 413 2.20 -27.43 -12.69
CA ASN A 413 2.03 -27.01 -11.31
C ASN A 413 3.34 -26.54 -10.68
N PHE A 414 4.44 -27.26 -10.91
CA PHE A 414 5.76 -26.86 -10.42
C PHE A 414 6.23 -25.54 -11.03
N PHE A 415 6.11 -25.37 -12.35
CA PHE A 415 6.43 -24.09 -12.99
C PHE A 415 5.58 -22.94 -12.47
N GLY A 416 4.29 -23.18 -12.22
CA GLY A 416 3.40 -22.20 -11.60
C GLY A 416 3.91 -21.76 -10.22
N LEU A 417 4.28 -22.72 -9.36
CA LEU A 417 4.81 -22.44 -8.03
C LEU A 417 6.15 -21.69 -8.09
N LEU A 418 7.10 -22.20 -8.87
CA LEU A 418 8.42 -21.59 -9.07
C LEU A 418 8.27 -20.13 -9.55
N LYS A 419 7.48 -19.89 -10.59
CA LYS A 419 7.28 -18.54 -11.12
C LYS A 419 6.57 -17.61 -10.13
N GLN A 420 5.59 -18.11 -9.39
CA GLN A 420 4.85 -17.27 -8.43
C GLN A 420 5.71 -16.88 -7.22
N GLU A 421 6.56 -17.77 -6.74
CA GLU A 421 7.29 -17.58 -5.49
C GLU A 421 8.61 -16.81 -5.66
N ILE A 422 9.34 -17.04 -6.77
CA ILE A 422 10.64 -16.37 -6.98
C ILE A 422 10.66 -15.40 -8.17
N PHE A 423 9.83 -15.58 -9.19
CA PHE A 423 9.97 -14.82 -10.43
C PHE A 423 9.02 -13.62 -10.54
N HIS A 424 7.76 -13.79 -10.17
CA HIS A 424 6.73 -12.78 -10.35
C HIS A 424 6.86 -11.67 -9.29
N GLY A 425 7.28 -10.48 -9.72
CA GLY A 425 7.44 -9.31 -8.84
C GLY A 425 8.89 -8.97 -8.54
N GLU A 426 9.83 -9.82 -8.96
CA GLU A 426 11.27 -9.60 -8.88
C GLU A 426 11.83 -9.26 -10.26
N VAL A 427 12.91 -8.47 -10.30
CA VAL A 427 13.62 -8.11 -11.54
C VAL A 427 15.06 -8.60 -11.43
N TYR A 428 15.39 -9.59 -12.23
CA TYR A 428 16.73 -10.17 -12.30
C TYR A 428 17.62 -9.40 -13.26
N ARG A 429 18.83 -9.04 -12.81
CA ARG A 429 19.78 -8.22 -13.56
C ARG A 429 20.95 -8.97 -14.18
N SER A 430 21.10 -10.25 -13.87
CA SER A 430 22.10 -11.11 -14.49
C SER A 430 21.59 -12.55 -14.61
N LEU A 431 22.24 -13.31 -15.50
CA LEU A 431 21.99 -14.75 -15.63
C LEU A 431 22.31 -15.48 -14.32
N ASP A 432 23.44 -15.18 -13.70
CA ASP A 432 23.91 -15.85 -12.49
C ASP A 432 22.99 -15.62 -11.29
N GLU A 433 22.42 -14.41 -11.16
CA GLU A 433 21.44 -14.10 -10.12
C GLU A 433 20.19 -14.97 -10.27
N LEU A 434 19.63 -15.04 -11.48
CA LEU A 434 18.44 -15.83 -11.76
C LEU A 434 18.73 -17.33 -11.61
N LYS A 435 19.86 -17.81 -12.13
CA LYS A 435 20.30 -19.21 -12.01
C LYS A 435 20.42 -19.61 -10.54
N THR A 436 21.16 -18.83 -9.76
CA THR A 436 21.35 -19.07 -8.32
C THR A 436 20.01 -19.10 -7.58
N LYS A 437 19.06 -18.23 -7.94
CA LYS A 437 17.72 -18.26 -7.33
C LYS A 437 16.90 -19.47 -7.71
N ILE A 438 16.99 -19.94 -8.96
CA ILE A 438 16.34 -21.19 -9.39
C ILE A 438 16.95 -22.37 -8.63
N ASP A 439 18.28 -22.44 -8.51
CA ASP A 439 18.99 -23.51 -7.79
C ASP A 439 18.57 -23.57 -6.31
N GLN A 440 18.60 -22.41 -5.63
CA GLN A 440 18.13 -22.27 -4.25
C GLN A 440 16.67 -22.70 -4.09
N TYR A 441 15.81 -22.35 -5.06
CA TYR A 441 14.41 -22.71 -5.01
C TYR A 441 14.18 -24.21 -5.22
N ILE A 442 14.87 -24.85 -6.16
CA ILE A 442 14.73 -26.29 -6.41
C ILE A 442 15.17 -27.07 -5.17
N TYR A 443 16.27 -26.67 -4.53
CA TYR A 443 16.69 -27.23 -3.24
C TYR A 443 15.60 -27.04 -2.17
N TYR A 444 15.10 -25.82 -2.00
CA TYR A 444 13.99 -25.54 -1.07
C TYR A 444 12.74 -26.39 -1.37
N TYR A 445 12.35 -26.50 -2.64
CA TYR A 445 11.19 -27.24 -3.10
C TYR A 445 11.30 -28.75 -2.80
N ASN A 446 12.49 -29.31 -2.97
CA ASN A 446 12.76 -30.74 -2.74
C ASN A 446 12.93 -31.08 -1.25
N HIS A 447 13.64 -30.25 -0.48
CA HIS A 447 14.06 -30.59 0.88
C HIS A 447 13.21 -29.94 1.98
N LYS A 448 12.70 -28.73 1.77
CA LYS A 448 12.03 -27.94 2.82
C LYS A 448 10.52 -27.76 2.59
N ARG A 449 10.06 -27.68 1.34
CA ARG A 449 8.67 -27.35 1.03
C ARG A 449 7.70 -28.51 1.30
N ILE A 450 6.86 -28.38 2.31
CA ILE A 450 5.86 -29.38 2.65
C ILE A 450 4.66 -29.40 1.68
N LYS A 451 4.19 -30.60 1.35
CA LYS A 451 3.04 -30.82 0.48
C LYS A 451 1.98 -31.66 1.18
N LYS A 452 0.73 -31.19 1.16
CA LYS A 452 -0.42 -31.93 1.73
C LYS A 452 -0.53 -33.35 1.18
N LYS A 453 -0.30 -33.53 -0.13
CA LYS A 453 -0.36 -34.85 -0.79
C LYS A 453 0.73 -35.83 -0.34
N LEU A 454 1.82 -35.34 0.27
CA LEU A 454 2.93 -36.12 0.78
C LEU A 454 2.85 -36.22 2.31
N ASN A 455 1.64 -36.24 2.85
CA ASN A 455 1.38 -36.20 4.29
C ASN A 455 2.14 -35.07 5.02
N TRP A 456 2.22 -33.90 4.37
CA TRP A 456 2.90 -32.71 4.88
C TRP A 456 4.41 -32.84 5.08
N ARG A 457 5.05 -33.70 4.28
CA ARG A 457 6.51 -33.77 4.16
C ARG A 457 6.98 -33.08 2.89
N SER A 458 8.27 -32.75 2.82
CA SER A 458 8.91 -32.38 1.55
C SER A 458 9.07 -33.59 0.63
N PRO A 459 9.26 -33.41 -0.69
CA PRO A 459 9.49 -34.51 -1.63
C PRO A 459 10.55 -35.51 -1.16
N VAL A 460 11.71 -35.01 -0.74
CA VAL A 460 12.84 -35.85 -0.31
C VAL A 460 12.52 -36.56 1.01
N GLN A 461 12.01 -35.83 2.01
CA GLN A 461 11.61 -36.41 3.29
C GLN A 461 10.57 -37.53 3.12
N PHE A 462 9.62 -37.36 2.19
CA PHE A 462 8.61 -38.38 1.90
C PHE A 462 9.26 -39.66 1.35
N ARG A 463 10.19 -39.53 0.40
CA ARG A 463 10.93 -40.68 -0.14
C ARG A 463 11.76 -41.39 0.93
N GLU A 464 12.49 -40.64 1.75
CA GLU A 464 13.33 -41.18 2.81
C GLU A 464 12.50 -41.91 3.87
N THR A 465 11.39 -41.31 4.32
CA THR A 465 10.57 -41.95 5.36
C THR A 465 9.98 -43.29 4.90
N VAL A 466 9.62 -43.41 3.62
CA VAL A 466 9.09 -44.67 3.08
C VAL A 466 10.20 -45.71 2.94
N LYS A 467 11.44 -45.31 2.61
CA LYS A 467 12.59 -46.22 2.60
C LYS A 467 12.94 -46.78 3.98
N THR A 468 12.68 -46.03 5.07
CA THR A 468 12.93 -46.48 6.45
C THR A 468 11.79 -47.33 7.02
N ALA A 469 10.59 -47.25 6.44
CA ALA A 469 9.41 -47.99 6.90
C ALA A 469 9.26 -49.39 6.25
N VAL A 470 10.12 -49.69 5.27
CA VAL A 470 10.27 -50.99 4.61
C VAL A 470 11.57 -51.59 5.09
#